data_AF-A0A087ASF7-F1
#
_entry.id   AF-A0A087ASF7-F1
#
_cell.length_a   1.000
_cell.length_b   1.000
_cell.length_c   1.000
_cell.angle_alpha   90.00
_cell.angle_beta   90.00
_cell.angle_gamma   90.00
#
_symmetry.space_group_name_H-M   'P 1'
#
loop_
_entity.id
_entity.type
_entity.pdbx_description
1 polymer ?
#
loop_
_entity_poly.entity_id
_entity_poly.type
_entity_poly.pdbx_seq_one_letter_code
_entity_poly.pdbx_strand_id
1 'polypeptide(L)'
;MSEEATTGGEANVANPWGADLDDPRLGLRIAAERLSLVRYVFLVQIEDGIATAAQRASLEYADAVLIGWPETDSHEVADLDGDQLATVGAQMELMERRILDFRRQERDGDVDGMTDTLVKVTECVAVIRGLYQPDFALPTFAEIQQVVQDEWDEDMDRIDADGAISTADQAEQETREADRRQTGHEGGVAA
;
A
#
# COMPACT_ATOMS: atom_id res chain seq x y z
N MET A 1 3.40 -66.46 9.95
CA MET A 1 2.43 -65.37 9.72
C MET A 1 2.86 -64.24 10.62
N SER A 2 3.68 -63.34 10.08
CA SER A 2 4.20 -62.19 10.82
C SER A 2 3.50 -60.96 10.27
N GLU A 3 2.83 -60.25 11.16
CA GLU A 3 2.07 -59.04 10.91
C GLU A 3 2.88 -57.97 10.18
N GLU A 4 2.27 -57.45 9.12
CA GLU A 4 2.71 -56.30 8.36
C GLU A 4 2.36 -55.05 9.18
N ALA A 5 3.37 -54.41 9.76
CA ALA A 5 3.20 -53.13 10.43
C ALA A 5 3.11 -52.02 9.38
N THR A 6 1.88 -51.64 9.04
CA THR A 6 1.54 -50.40 8.34
C THR A 6 2.15 -49.22 9.11
N THR A 7 3.26 -48.68 8.60
CA THR A 7 3.80 -47.40 9.05
C THR A 7 3.00 -46.32 8.33
N GLY A 8 1.91 -45.88 8.98
CA GLY A 8 1.24 -44.65 8.62
C GLY A 8 2.22 -43.49 8.78
N GLY A 9 2.54 -42.80 7.68
CA GLY A 9 3.37 -41.62 7.70
C GLY A 9 2.70 -40.53 8.52
N GLU A 10 3.31 -40.20 9.66
CA GLU A 10 3.05 -38.95 10.36
C GLU A 10 3.38 -37.79 9.42
N ALA A 11 2.36 -37.13 8.90
CA ALA A 11 2.54 -35.86 8.21
C ALA A 11 3.23 -34.89 9.18
N ASN A 12 4.38 -34.36 8.76
CA ASN A 12 5.19 -33.44 9.53
C ASN A 12 4.37 -32.20 9.93
N VAL A 13 3.98 -32.12 11.21
CA VAL A 13 3.19 -31.02 11.80
C VAL A 13 3.89 -29.66 11.63
N ALA A 14 5.20 -29.64 11.38
CA ALA A 14 5.98 -28.40 11.23
C ALA A 14 5.80 -27.68 9.88
N ASN A 15 5.31 -28.35 8.84
CA ASN A 15 5.06 -27.75 7.53
C ASN A 15 3.67 -28.12 6.99
N PRO A 16 2.61 -27.50 7.54
CA PRO A 16 1.24 -27.82 7.16
C PRO A 16 0.88 -27.44 5.72
N TRP A 17 1.76 -26.71 5.03
CA TRP A 17 1.54 -26.17 3.68
C TRP A 17 2.32 -26.93 2.60
N GLY A 18 3.13 -27.93 2.98
CA GLY A 18 3.93 -28.72 2.04
C GLY A 18 4.94 -27.90 1.24
N ALA A 19 5.33 -26.72 1.74
CA ALA A 19 6.31 -25.86 1.08
C ALA A 19 7.70 -26.50 1.13
N ASP A 20 8.47 -26.43 0.04
CA ASP A 20 9.87 -26.81 0.11
C ASP A 20 10.64 -25.76 0.90
N LEU A 21 11.05 -26.10 2.14
CA LEU A 21 11.77 -25.18 3.02
C LEU A 21 13.24 -25.05 2.65
N ASP A 22 13.75 -25.98 1.82
CA ASP A 22 15.12 -25.95 1.33
C ASP A 22 15.23 -25.18 -0.01
N ASP A 23 14.10 -24.75 -0.58
CA ASP A 23 14.09 -23.90 -1.78
C ASP A 23 14.65 -22.51 -1.45
N PRO A 24 15.83 -22.13 -2.01
CA PRO A 24 16.43 -20.83 -1.75
C PRO A 24 15.51 -19.68 -2.17
N ARG A 25 14.69 -19.87 -3.21
CA ARG A 25 13.80 -18.83 -3.77
C ARG A 25 12.46 -18.73 -3.03
N LEU A 26 12.22 -19.56 -2.01
CA LEU A 26 11.00 -19.50 -1.19
C LEU A 26 10.78 -18.10 -0.59
N GLY A 27 11.86 -17.46 -0.12
CA GLY A 27 11.80 -16.13 0.49
C GLY A 27 11.27 -15.05 -0.47
N LEU A 28 11.57 -15.15 -1.77
CA LEU A 28 11.07 -14.23 -2.79
C LEU A 28 9.54 -14.30 -2.86
N ARG A 29 8.99 -15.51 -2.95
CA ARG A 29 7.53 -15.73 -3.03
C ARG A 29 6.82 -15.25 -1.76
N ILE A 30 7.32 -15.62 -0.58
CA ILE A 30 6.69 -15.23 0.69
C ILE A 30 6.70 -13.70 0.84
N ALA A 31 7.79 -13.02 0.48
CA ALA A 31 7.87 -11.57 0.59
C ALA A 31 6.75 -10.86 -0.20
N ALA A 32 6.51 -11.26 -1.45
CA ALA A 32 5.42 -10.72 -2.25
C ALA A 32 4.04 -10.98 -1.65
N GLU A 33 3.79 -12.22 -1.21
CA GLU A 33 2.51 -12.60 -0.59
C GLU A 33 2.25 -11.79 0.68
N ARG A 34 3.28 -11.61 1.52
CA ARG A 34 3.19 -10.82 2.75
C ARG A 34 2.89 -9.36 2.48
N LEU A 35 3.65 -8.72 1.59
CA LEU A 35 3.42 -7.32 1.24
C LEU A 35 2.04 -7.12 0.63
N SER A 36 1.61 -8.03 -0.26
CA SER A 36 0.28 -7.97 -0.88
C SER A 36 -0.85 -7.99 0.15
N LEU A 37 -0.73 -8.83 1.18
CA LEU A 37 -1.73 -8.92 2.25
C LEU A 37 -1.74 -7.67 3.14
N VAL A 38 -0.57 -7.21 3.59
CA VAL A 38 -0.46 -6.00 4.43
C VAL A 38 -0.99 -4.78 3.70
N ARG A 39 -0.63 -4.62 2.42
CA ARG A 39 -1.14 -3.57 1.55
C ARG A 39 -2.66 -3.62 1.42
N TYR A 40 -3.24 -4.80 1.20
CA TYR A 40 -4.69 -4.95 1.09
C TYR A 40 -5.40 -4.56 2.40
N VAL A 41 -4.90 -5.02 3.55
CA VAL A 41 -5.48 -4.65 4.85
C VAL A 41 -5.39 -3.14 5.07
N PHE A 42 -4.25 -2.52 4.75
CA PHE A 42 -4.08 -1.07 4.86
C PHE A 42 -5.06 -0.28 3.99
N LEU A 43 -5.24 -0.71 2.73
CA LEU A 43 -6.17 -0.08 1.79
C LEU A 43 -7.60 -0.03 2.37
N VAL A 44 -8.05 -1.11 2.99
CA VAL A 44 -9.38 -1.17 3.63
C VAL A 44 -9.49 -0.21 4.82
N GLN A 45 -8.40 0.02 5.58
CA GLN A 45 -8.44 0.94 6.72
C GLN A 45 -8.59 2.42 6.32
N ILE A 46 -8.17 2.79 5.10
CA ILE A 46 -8.23 4.18 4.62
C ILE A 46 -9.40 4.44 3.65
N GLU A 47 -10.23 3.44 3.36
CA GLU A 47 -11.28 3.49 2.33
C GLU A 47 -12.44 4.46 2.66
N ASP A 48 -12.70 4.70 3.94
CA ASP A 48 -13.83 5.54 4.40
C ASP A 48 -13.55 7.06 4.32
N GLY A 49 -12.45 7.50 3.70
CA GLY A 49 -12.08 8.91 3.58
C GLY A 49 -11.15 9.24 2.42
N ILE A 50 -10.83 10.53 2.25
CA ILE A 50 -9.77 10.96 1.32
C ILE A 50 -8.44 10.63 1.99
N ALA A 51 -7.68 9.72 1.37
CA ALA A 51 -6.34 9.37 1.85
C ALA A 51 -5.43 10.60 1.87
N THR A 52 -4.58 10.68 2.89
CA THR A 52 -3.49 11.68 2.91
C THR A 52 -2.40 11.30 1.90
N ALA A 53 -1.56 12.24 1.43
CA ALA A 53 -0.39 11.90 0.60
C ALA A 53 0.54 10.91 1.26
N ALA A 54 0.70 10.94 2.59
CA ALA A 54 1.53 9.94 3.26
C ALA A 54 0.94 8.53 3.10
N GLN A 55 -0.38 8.39 3.28
CA GLN A 55 -1.10 7.14 3.06
C GLN A 55 -1.03 6.72 1.59
N ARG A 56 -1.28 7.65 0.66
CA ARG A 56 -1.20 7.41 -0.78
C ARG A 56 0.22 7.00 -1.22
N ALA A 57 1.25 7.72 -0.80
CA ALA A 57 2.65 7.39 -1.09
C ALA A 57 3.05 6.02 -0.56
N SER A 58 2.57 5.63 0.63
CA SER A 58 2.87 4.30 1.17
C SER A 58 2.27 3.16 0.33
N LEU A 59 1.06 3.36 -0.22
CA LEU A 59 0.40 2.43 -1.14
C LEU A 59 1.10 2.39 -2.50
N GLU A 60 1.40 3.55 -3.08
CA GLU A 60 2.08 3.65 -4.37
C GLU A 60 3.48 3.05 -4.31
N TYR A 61 4.19 3.21 -3.18
CA TYR A 61 5.48 2.56 -2.98
C TYR A 61 5.34 1.04 -2.91
N ALA A 62 4.35 0.52 -2.18
CA ALA A 62 4.07 -0.92 -2.15
C ALA A 62 3.73 -1.46 -3.55
N ASP A 63 2.96 -0.72 -4.34
CA ASP A 63 2.63 -1.06 -5.72
C ASP A 63 3.85 -1.06 -6.63
N ALA A 64 4.69 -0.02 -6.54
CA ALA A 64 5.91 0.08 -7.34
C ALA A 64 6.90 -1.07 -7.03
N VAL A 65 6.92 -1.56 -5.79
CA VAL A 65 7.74 -2.72 -5.42
C VAL A 65 7.11 -4.05 -5.84
N LEU A 66 5.78 -4.13 -5.97
CA LEU A 66 5.07 -5.34 -6.40
C LEU A 66 4.88 -5.44 -7.92
N ILE A 67 4.93 -4.33 -8.65
CA ILE A 67 4.65 -4.32 -10.08
C ILE A 67 5.68 -5.16 -10.85
N GLY A 68 5.18 -6.02 -11.74
CA GLY A 68 6.02 -6.92 -12.53
C GLY A 68 6.82 -7.91 -11.69
N TRP A 69 6.30 -8.32 -10.52
CA TRP A 69 6.96 -9.33 -9.69
C TRP A 69 7.25 -10.60 -10.51
N PRO A 70 8.48 -11.14 -10.45
CA PRO A 70 8.89 -12.24 -11.32
C PRO A 70 8.28 -13.56 -10.87
N GLU A 71 8.07 -14.47 -11.83
CA GLU A 71 7.88 -15.88 -11.51
C GLU A 71 9.16 -16.46 -10.94
N THR A 72 9.05 -17.31 -9.91
CA THR A 72 10.20 -17.82 -9.14
C THR A 72 11.21 -18.57 -10.01
N ASP A 73 10.77 -19.23 -11.08
CA ASP A 73 11.57 -19.99 -12.03
C ASP A 73 12.02 -19.17 -13.27
N SER A 74 11.71 -17.87 -13.31
CA SER A 74 12.14 -16.99 -14.40
C SER A 74 13.67 -16.86 -14.44
N HIS A 75 14.19 -16.70 -15.66
CA HIS A 75 15.59 -16.39 -15.93
C HIS A 75 16.04 -15.00 -15.42
N GLU A 76 15.08 -14.12 -15.15
CA GLU A 76 15.32 -12.80 -14.55
C GLU A 76 15.61 -12.88 -13.04
N VAL A 77 15.40 -14.06 -12.43
CA VAL A 77 15.65 -14.30 -11.01
C VAL A 77 17.05 -14.90 -10.84
N ALA A 78 17.93 -14.14 -10.21
CA ALA A 78 19.30 -14.53 -9.90
C ALA A 78 19.34 -15.62 -8.81
N ASP A 79 20.35 -16.49 -8.91
CA ASP A 79 20.70 -17.40 -7.81
C ASP A 79 21.55 -16.65 -6.79
N LEU A 80 21.21 -16.81 -5.52
CA LEU A 80 21.87 -16.13 -4.41
C LEU A 80 22.94 -17.01 -3.77
N ASP A 81 24.04 -16.38 -3.33
CA ASP A 81 25.02 -17.02 -2.47
C ASP A 81 24.57 -17.09 -1.00
N GLY A 82 25.38 -17.70 -0.14
CA GLY A 82 25.06 -17.89 1.27
C GLY A 82 24.90 -16.59 2.06
N ASP A 83 25.67 -15.54 1.73
CA ASP A 83 25.61 -14.26 2.43
C ASP A 83 24.36 -13.47 2.01
N GLN A 84 24.01 -13.53 0.72
CA GLN A 84 22.77 -12.99 0.19
C GLN A 84 21.54 -13.71 0.77
N LEU A 85 21.57 -15.04 0.87
CA LEU A 85 20.50 -15.82 1.51
C LEU A 85 20.35 -15.50 3.00
N ALA A 86 21.46 -15.31 3.72
CA ALA A 86 21.43 -14.85 5.11
C ALA A 86 20.78 -13.44 5.22
N THR A 87 21.05 -12.57 4.26
CA THR A 87 20.41 -11.25 4.17
C THR A 87 18.90 -11.37 3.92
N VAL A 88 18.47 -12.25 3.02
CA VAL A 88 17.05 -12.55 2.80
C VAL A 88 16.40 -13.03 4.10
N GLY A 89 17.03 -13.96 4.82
CA GLY A 89 16.55 -14.44 6.13
C GLY A 89 16.37 -13.30 7.14
N ALA A 90 17.36 -12.41 7.26
CA ALA A 90 17.30 -11.26 8.16
C ALA A 90 16.16 -10.27 7.78
N GLN A 91 15.96 -10.02 6.48
CA GLN A 91 14.86 -9.19 6.00
C GLN A 91 13.50 -9.84 6.26
N MET A 92 13.39 -11.16 6.07
CA MET A 92 12.17 -11.92 6.37
C MET A 92 11.80 -11.84 7.85
N GLU A 93 12.76 -12.03 8.75
CA GLU A 93 12.51 -11.89 10.20
C GLU A 93 12.10 -10.45 10.58
N LEU A 94 12.74 -9.45 9.98
CA LEU A 94 12.41 -8.04 10.22
C LEU A 94 11.01 -7.70 9.70
N MET A 95 10.66 -8.20 8.51
CA MET A 95 9.33 -8.05 7.92
C MET A 95 8.26 -8.65 8.82
N GLU A 96 8.44 -9.88 9.31
CA GLU A 96 7.47 -10.53 10.20
C GLU A 96 7.30 -9.77 11.52
N ARG A 97 8.38 -9.23 12.11
CA ARG A 97 8.26 -8.35 13.29
C ARG A 97 7.44 -7.09 13.00
N ARG A 98 7.66 -6.45 11.84
CA ARG A 98 6.89 -5.28 11.40
C ARG A 98 5.43 -5.64 11.16
N ILE A 99 5.13 -6.81 10.61
CA ILE A 99 3.75 -7.29 10.45
C ILE A 99 3.05 -7.51 11.80
N LEU A 100 3.77 -7.96 12.83
CA LEU A 100 3.21 -8.06 14.19
C LEU A 100 2.85 -6.68 14.76
N ASP A 101 3.68 -5.67 14.52
CA ASP A 101 3.38 -4.29 14.92
C ASP A 101 2.20 -3.72 14.12
N PHE A 102 2.17 -3.95 12.80
CA PHE A 102 1.07 -3.57 11.92
C PHE A 102 -0.29 -4.12 12.41
N ARG A 103 -0.33 -5.40 12.80
CA ARG A 103 -1.55 -6.02 13.34
C ARG A 103 -2.00 -5.42 14.67
N ARG A 104 -1.07 -4.96 15.50
CA ARG A 104 -1.41 -4.27 16.75
C ARG A 104 -2.00 -2.90 16.44
N GLN A 105 -1.37 -2.15 15.53
CA GLN A 105 -1.84 -0.84 15.08
C GLN A 105 -3.23 -0.92 14.44
N GLU A 106 -3.49 -1.94 13.60
CA GLU A 106 -4.81 -2.22 13.02
C GLU A 106 -5.87 -2.36 14.11
N ARG A 107 -5.63 -3.20 15.13
CA ARG A 107 -6.57 -3.40 16.23
C ARG A 107 -6.80 -2.12 17.04
N ASP A 108 -5.76 -1.31 17.18
CA ASP A 108 -5.79 -0.09 17.98
C ASP A 108 -6.31 1.12 17.15
N GLY A 109 -6.58 0.94 15.85
CA GLY A 109 -7.06 1.98 14.93
C GLY A 109 -5.99 3.03 14.56
N ASP A 110 -4.71 2.69 14.74
CA ASP A 110 -3.57 3.60 14.52
C ASP A 110 -3.14 3.61 13.04
N VAL A 111 -3.89 4.32 12.21
CA VAL A 111 -3.65 4.41 10.76
C VAL A 111 -2.30 5.05 10.43
N ASP A 112 -1.85 6.04 11.21
CA ASP A 112 -0.55 6.68 11.00
C ASP A 112 0.60 5.69 11.26
N GLY A 113 0.51 4.93 12.36
CA GLY A 113 1.43 3.84 12.65
C GLY A 113 1.42 2.75 11.57
N MET A 114 0.25 2.40 11.04
CA MET A 114 0.12 1.46 9.93
C MET A 114 0.79 1.98 8.65
N THR A 115 0.65 3.27 8.36
CA THR A 115 1.28 3.94 7.20
C THR A 115 2.80 3.78 7.26
N ASP A 116 3.40 4.17 8.38
CA ASP A 116 4.84 4.03 8.61
C ASP A 116 5.31 2.56 8.53
N THR A 117 4.48 1.65 9.02
CA THR A 117 4.82 0.23 9.08
C THR A 117 4.70 -0.43 7.71
N LEU A 118 3.73 -0.02 6.88
CA LEU A 118 3.63 -0.46 5.50
C LEU A 118 4.89 -0.10 4.72
N VAL A 119 5.37 1.16 4.81
CA VAL A 119 6.63 1.60 4.18
C VAL A 119 7.79 0.69 4.59
N LYS A 120 7.92 0.42 5.88
CA LYS A 120 8.97 -0.46 6.43
C LYS A 120 8.84 -1.92 5.94
N VAL A 121 7.64 -2.46 5.83
CA VAL A 121 7.43 -3.81 5.24
C VAL A 121 7.84 -3.80 3.78
N THR A 122 7.44 -2.77 3.02
CA THR A 122 7.81 -2.58 1.62
C THR A 122 9.33 -2.49 1.43
N GLU A 123 10.05 -1.78 2.30
CA GLU A 123 11.53 -1.72 2.26
C GLU A 123 12.18 -3.11 2.42
N CYS A 124 11.68 -3.96 3.33
CA CYS A 124 12.18 -5.32 3.45
C CYS A 124 12.02 -6.09 2.14
N VAL A 125 10.84 -5.96 1.52
CA VAL A 125 10.51 -6.65 0.28
C VAL A 125 11.32 -6.10 -0.89
N ALA A 126 11.56 -4.79 -0.94
CA ALA A 126 12.41 -4.14 -1.94
C ALA A 126 13.86 -4.65 -1.84
N VAL A 127 14.41 -4.79 -0.64
CA VAL A 127 15.75 -5.39 -0.44
C VAL A 127 15.78 -6.84 -0.93
N ILE A 128 14.77 -7.65 -0.57
CA ILE A 128 14.69 -9.05 -1.04
C ILE A 128 14.61 -9.10 -2.56
N ARG A 129 13.72 -8.31 -3.18
CA ARG A 129 13.57 -8.25 -4.64
C ARG A 129 14.85 -7.79 -5.31
N GLY A 130 15.53 -6.78 -4.79
CA GLY A 130 16.79 -6.26 -5.34
C GLY A 130 17.93 -7.27 -5.33
N LEU A 131 17.95 -8.21 -4.38
CA LEU A 131 18.91 -9.32 -4.41
C LEU A 131 18.63 -10.29 -5.56
N TYR A 132 17.36 -10.65 -5.75
CA TYR A 132 16.92 -11.60 -6.77
C TYR A 132 16.83 -10.99 -8.19
N GLN A 133 16.61 -9.69 -8.30
CA GLN A 133 16.49 -8.95 -9.56
C GLN A 133 17.34 -7.66 -9.52
N PRO A 134 18.68 -7.77 -9.54
CA PRO A 134 19.57 -6.61 -9.41
C PRO A 134 19.44 -5.59 -10.55
N ASP A 135 18.99 -6.04 -11.72
CA ASP A 135 18.80 -5.19 -12.91
C ASP A 135 17.41 -4.50 -12.92
N PHE A 136 16.50 -4.87 -12.02
CA PHE A 136 15.20 -4.21 -11.90
C PHE A 136 15.32 -2.94 -11.05
N ALA A 137 15.06 -1.79 -11.67
CA ALA A 137 15.11 -0.51 -10.96
C ALA A 137 13.95 -0.39 -9.96
N LEU A 138 14.27 -0.44 -8.67
CA LEU A 138 13.31 -0.20 -7.60
C LEU A 138 13.41 1.26 -7.13
N PRO A 139 12.27 1.98 -7.06
CA PRO A 139 12.28 3.30 -6.44
C PRO A 139 12.47 3.17 -4.92
N THR A 140 12.89 4.26 -4.30
CA THR A 140 12.87 4.44 -2.85
C THR A 140 11.55 5.08 -2.42
N PHE A 141 11.20 4.94 -1.14
CA PHE A 141 10.03 5.63 -0.60
C PHE A 141 10.12 7.14 -0.74
N ALA A 142 11.31 7.73 -0.56
CA ALA A 142 11.50 9.17 -0.68
C ALA A 142 11.20 9.70 -2.09
N GLU A 143 11.59 8.95 -3.13
CA GLU A 143 11.28 9.30 -4.52
C GLU A 143 9.77 9.26 -4.78
N ILE A 144 9.07 8.21 -4.32
CA ILE A 144 7.62 8.11 -4.45
C ILE A 144 6.91 9.22 -3.64
N GLN A 145 7.32 9.42 -2.38
CA GLN A 145 6.74 10.43 -1.51
C GLN A 145 6.84 11.83 -2.11
N GLN A 146 7.97 12.17 -2.72
CA GLN A 146 8.14 13.45 -3.37
C GLN A 146 7.15 13.62 -4.54
N VAL A 147 7.07 12.63 -5.44
CA VAL A 147 6.15 12.68 -6.59
C VAL A 147 4.69 12.81 -6.12
N VAL A 148 4.28 12.02 -5.13
CA VAL A 148 2.92 12.06 -4.60
C VAL A 148 2.61 13.38 -3.90
N GLN A 149 3.59 13.95 -3.18
CA GLN A 149 3.41 15.25 -2.54
C GLN A 149 3.28 16.37 -3.57
N ASP A 150 4.12 16.37 -4.59
CA ASP A 150 4.06 17.35 -5.69
C ASP A 150 2.68 17.27 -6.40
N GLU A 151 2.19 16.07 -6.70
CA GLU A 151 0.84 15.87 -7.26
C GLU A 151 -0.27 16.36 -6.32
N TRP A 152 -0.13 16.12 -5.01
CA TRP A 152 -1.14 16.55 -4.06
C TRP A 152 -1.18 18.07 -3.93
N ASP A 153 -0.03 18.73 -3.86
CA ASP A 153 0.06 20.18 -3.79
C ASP A 153 -0.56 20.83 -5.03
N GLU A 154 -0.27 20.30 -6.23
CA GLU A 154 -0.90 20.76 -7.49
C GLU A 154 -2.42 20.59 -7.50
N ASP A 155 -2.93 19.46 -7.01
CA ASP A 155 -4.38 19.21 -6.95
C ASP A 155 -5.08 20.11 -5.92
N MET A 156 -4.43 20.40 -4.78
CA MET A 156 -4.97 21.33 -3.78
C MET A 156 -4.96 22.78 -4.28
N ASP A 157 -3.88 23.21 -4.96
CA ASP A 157 -3.80 24.54 -5.60
C ASP A 157 -4.92 24.73 -6.64
N ARG A 158 -5.26 23.68 -7.39
CA ARG A 158 -6.36 23.72 -8.37
C ARG A 158 -7.73 23.88 -7.69
N ILE A 159 -7.97 23.19 -6.59
CA ILE A 159 -9.23 23.27 -5.84
C ILE A 159 -9.39 24.66 -5.20
N ASP A 160 -8.34 25.22 -4.63
CA ASP A 160 -8.37 26.56 -4.05
C ASP A 160 -8.61 27.65 -5.11
N ALA A 161 -8.02 27.50 -6.30
CA ALA A 161 -8.25 28.39 -7.43
C ALA A 161 -9.71 28.35 -7.93
N ASP A 162 -10.33 27.17 -8.02
CA ASP A 162 -11.74 27.01 -8.42
C ASP A 162 -12.72 27.41 -7.29
N GLY A 163 -12.33 27.21 -6.03
CA GLY A 163 -13.11 27.59 -4.85
C GLY A 163 -13.22 29.11 -4.64
N ALA A 164 -12.17 29.86 -4.98
CA ALA A 164 -12.15 31.32 -4.88
C ALA A 164 -13.00 32.02 -5.96
N ILE A 165 -13.32 31.34 -7.07
CA ILE A 165 -14.01 31.96 -8.22
C ILE A 165 -15.52 31.71 -8.23
N SER A 166 -16.03 30.67 -7.56
CA SER A 166 -17.43 30.24 -7.79
C SER A 166 -18.40 30.40 -6.61
N THR A 167 -18.02 30.33 -5.34
CA THR A 167 -19.06 30.16 -4.29
C THR A 167 -19.50 31.46 -3.62
N ALA A 168 -18.57 32.34 -3.22
CA ALA A 168 -18.94 33.60 -2.57
C ALA A 168 -19.56 34.60 -3.55
N ASP A 169 -18.93 34.80 -4.72
CA ASP A 169 -19.41 35.76 -5.71
C ASP A 169 -20.71 35.30 -6.40
N GLN A 170 -20.88 34.00 -6.72
CA GLN A 170 -22.15 33.51 -7.26
C GLN A 170 -23.26 33.51 -6.22
N ALA A 171 -23.01 33.13 -4.96
CA ALA A 171 -24.04 33.19 -3.92
C ALA A 171 -24.48 34.64 -3.66
N GLU A 172 -23.55 35.60 -3.68
CA GLU A 172 -23.91 37.03 -3.61
C GLU A 172 -24.66 37.50 -4.86
N GLN A 173 -24.29 37.06 -6.06
CA GLN A 173 -24.99 37.41 -7.30
C GLN A 173 -26.40 36.82 -7.33
N GLU A 174 -26.57 35.55 -6.99
CA GLU A 174 -27.87 34.88 -6.89
C GLU A 174 -28.77 35.53 -5.85
N THR A 175 -28.22 35.91 -4.70
CA THR A 175 -28.96 36.64 -3.64
C THR A 175 -29.38 38.03 -4.13
N ARG A 176 -28.47 38.78 -4.77
CA ARG A 176 -28.78 40.11 -5.36
C ARG A 176 -29.80 40.03 -6.49
N GLU A 177 -29.78 38.96 -7.29
CA GLU A 177 -30.77 38.74 -8.34
C GLU A 177 -32.12 38.27 -7.79
N ALA A 178 -32.14 37.47 -6.72
CA ALA A 178 -33.36 37.09 -6.02
C ALA A 178 -34.06 38.31 -5.40
N ASP A 179 -33.32 39.19 -4.72
CA ASP A 179 -33.85 40.45 -4.18
C ASP A 179 -34.41 41.38 -5.27
N ARG A 180 -33.75 41.42 -6.44
CA ARG A 180 -34.23 42.21 -7.59
C ARG A 180 -35.52 41.64 -8.18
N ARG A 181 -35.71 40.32 -8.15
CA ARG A 181 -36.94 39.65 -8.61
C ARG A 181 -38.10 39.83 -7.63
N GLN A 182 -37.82 39.89 -6.32
CA GLN A 182 -38.83 40.15 -5.28
C GLN A 182 -39.31 41.62 -5.28
N THR A 183 -38.39 42.57 -5.37
CA THR A 183 -38.73 44.02 -5.40
C THR A 183 -39.46 44.45 -6.68
N GLY A 184 -39.26 43.73 -7.79
CA GLY A 184 -39.99 43.98 -9.05
C GLY A 184 -41.45 43.50 -9.07
N HIS A 185 -41.86 42.62 -8.13
CA HIS A 185 -43.23 42.06 -8.11
C HIS A 185 -44.20 42.87 -7.24
N GLU A 186 -43.72 43.73 -6.34
CA GLU A 186 -44.57 44.53 -5.44
C GLU A 186 -44.96 45.91 -6.02
N GLY A 187 -44.37 46.35 -7.13
CA GLY A 187 -44.65 47.65 -7.75
C GLY A 187 -45.82 47.69 -8.75
N GLY A 188 -46.55 46.57 -8.94
CA GLY A 188 -47.41 46.35 -10.09
C GLY A 188 -48.86 45.95 -9.80
N VAL A 189 -49.48 46.41 -8.71
CA VAL A 189 -50.94 46.29 -8.53
C VAL A 189 -51.51 47.56 -7.86
N ALA A 190 -51.65 48.63 -8.65
CA ALA A 190 -52.54 49.74 -8.32
C ALA A 190 -53.04 50.40 -9.61
N ALA A 191 -54.19 49.94 -10.11
CA ALA A 191 -55.15 50.70 -10.91
C ALA A 191 -56.48 49.93 -10.97
#